data_AF-A0A060X961-F1
#
_entry.id   AF-A0A060X961-F1
#
_cell.length_a   1.000
_cell.length_b   1.000
_cell.length_c   1.000
_cell.angle_alpha   90.00
_cell.angle_beta   90.00
_cell.angle_gamma   90.00
#
_symmetry.space_group_name_H-M   'P 1'
#
loop_
_entity.id
_entity.type
_entity.pdbx_description
1 polymer ?
#
loop_
_entity_poly.entity_id
_entity_poly.type
_entity_poly.pdbx_seq_one_letter_code
_entity_poly.pdbx_strand_id
1 'polypeptide(L)'
;MFVHLQQTLACSILTALISEFSSSSKTSNIGLNMEFHGSCKRIFQEDDLHQIFMLTMEVLQEFSRRENLNAQMSSVFQRYLALANQVLSWNFLPPNHILYLSAFPMLALTWGSLGRHYIAMFESTQNVMLKPTETWREALLDTCVMDLFFTVHRKIREDSDMAQDSLQCLAQLASMHGPIFPDETAQVSYLAHLVEGLLSMINGIEIEDSEAVGISNIISNLISTFPRVILTALPSELFTSFINCLTLLTCSFGRSAALEEVLDKDDMVYMEAYDKLLESWLTLVQDDEHFPRGCFVQPAVQVFNSYIQCHLAAPDGTRNLTANGVASHEEDEINELQEDDRELFSDQLASIGMLGRIAANHCIPLLTSLLEERVTRLHGQLQRTQQHLMNLSNPGSVDRKVLDDLYEDIHWLILVSGYVLTDDPQGETPLIPAEVMEYSINHSTEVDINTTLQILGSPGEKASSIPGCNRTDSVIR
;
A
#
# COMPACT_ATOMS: atom_id res chain seq x y z
N MET A 1 6.29 -36.38 22.52
CA MET A 1 5.29 -36.93 21.57
C MET A 1 3.86 -36.84 22.10
N PHE A 2 3.48 -37.47 23.23
CA PHE A 2 2.08 -37.46 23.71
C PHE A 2 1.54 -36.06 24.08
N VAL A 3 2.34 -35.24 24.77
CA VAL A 3 1.95 -33.86 25.16
C VAL A 3 1.73 -32.96 23.94
N HIS A 4 2.60 -33.02 22.92
CA HIS A 4 2.44 -32.22 21.71
C HIS A 4 1.23 -32.65 20.87
N LEU A 5 0.91 -33.95 20.85
CA LEU A 5 -0.31 -34.43 20.20
C LEU A 5 -1.57 -33.89 20.89
N GLN A 6 -1.57 -33.80 22.22
CA GLN A 6 -2.66 -33.19 22.98
C GLN A 6 -2.78 -31.68 22.71
N GLN A 7 -1.66 -30.95 22.70
CA GLN A 7 -1.65 -29.51 22.37
C GLN A 7 -2.16 -29.23 20.95
N THR A 8 -1.78 -30.10 20.01
CA THR A 8 -2.20 -30.06 18.61
C THR A 8 -3.70 -30.30 18.48
N LEU A 9 -4.23 -31.33 19.15
CA LEU A 9 -5.66 -31.64 19.15
C LEU A 9 -6.46 -30.52 19.80
N ALA A 10 -5.99 -29.97 20.92
CA ALA A 10 -6.61 -28.82 21.57
C ALA A 10 -6.72 -27.63 20.61
N CYS A 11 -5.63 -27.26 19.95
CA CYS A 11 -5.63 -26.19 18.95
C CYS A 11 -6.64 -26.45 17.83
N SER A 12 -6.69 -27.68 17.29
CA SER A 12 -7.66 -28.05 16.25
C SER A 12 -9.12 -27.95 16.71
N ILE A 13 -9.41 -28.27 17.98
CA ILE A 13 -10.75 -28.10 18.56
C ILE A 13 -11.09 -26.61 18.67
N LEU A 14 -10.16 -25.78 19.14
CA LEU A 14 -10.36 -24.33 19.25
C LEU A 14 -10.59 -23.67 17.88
N THR A 15 -9.77 -24.03 16.88
CA THR A 15 -9.96 -23.59 15.49
C THR A 15 -11.33 -23.99 14.95
N ALA A 16 -11.79 -25.22 15.23
CA ALA A 16 -13.10 -25.67 14.79
C ALA A 16 -14.24 -24.88 15.46
N LEU A 17 -14.11 -24.55 16.75
CA LEU A 17 -15.08 -23.71 17.46
C LEU A 17 -15.15 -22.30 16.85
N ILE A 18 -14.01 -21.64 16.66
CA ILE A 18 -13.97 -20.31 16.03
C ILE A 18 -14.62 -20.35 14.65
N SER A 19 -14.27 -21.34 13.81
CA SER A 19 -14.86 -21.45 12.47
C SER A 19 -16.37 -21.65 12.50
N GLU A 20 -16.90 -22.42 13.45
CA GLU A 20 -18.34 -22.71 13.56
C GLU A 20 -19.13 -21.48 14.02
N PHE A 21 -18.58 -20.67 14.94
CA PHE A 21 -19.25 -19.46 15.43
C PHE A 21 -19.00 -18.21 14.54
N SER A 22 -18.00 -18.23 13.66
CA SER A 22 -17.68 -17.12 12.75
C SER A 22 -18.62 -17.03 11.55
N SER A 23 -18.95 -18.18 10.94
CA SER A 23 -19.71 -18.26 9.69
C SER A 23 -21.17 -18.67 9.91
N SER A 24 -22.11 -17.93 9.30
CA SER A 24 -23.51 -18.38 9.24
C SER A 24 -23.82 -19.21 8.00
N SER A 25 -22.90 -19.45 7.07
CA SER A 25 -23.25 -20.07 5.78
C SER A 25 -23.73 -21.53 5.92
N LYS A 26 -23.41 -22.20 7.04
CA LYS A 26 -23.89 -23.55 7.38
C LYS A 26 -25.20 -23.58 8.17
N THR A 27 -25.74 -22.42 8.56
CA THR A 27 -26.88 -22.29 9.49
C THR A 27 -28.22 -22.71 8.91
N SER A 28 -28.37 -22.61 7.59
CA SER A 28 -29.54 -23.13 6.86
C SER A 28 -29.74 -24.64 7.04
N ASN A 29 -28.68 -25.39 7.35
CA ASN A 29 -28.76 -26.83 7.59
C ASN A 29 -29.36 -27.19 8.97
N ILE A 30 -29.39 -26.24 9.93
CA ILE A 30 -29.87 -26.46 11.29
C ILE A 30 -31.30 -25.90 11.48
N GLY A 31 -31.79 -25.07 10.54
CA GLY A 31 -33.16 -24.56 10.53
C GLY A 31 -33.45 -23.48 11.58
N LEU A 32 -32.42 -22.85 12.14
CA LEU A 32 -32.53 -21.75 13.11
C LEU A 32 -32.45 -20.38 12.41
N ASN A 33 -33.00 -19.34 13.04
CA ASN A 33 -33.04 -18.01 12.46
C ASN A 33 -31.72 -17.24 12.65
N MET A 34 -31.47 -16.24 11.80
CA MET A 34 -30.25 -15.43 11.85
C MET A 34 -30.06 -14.65 13.16
N GLU A 35 -31.15 -14.29 13.84
CA GLU A 35 -31.12 -13.62 15.14
C GLU A 35 -30.54 -14.53 16.23
N PHE A 36 -30.90 -15.82 16.23
CA PHE A 36 -30.32 -16.81 17.13
C PHE A 36 -28.82 -16.96 16.87
N HIS A 37 -28.40 -17.06 15.61
CA HIS A 37 -26.98 -17.16 15.25
C HIS A 37 -26.19 -15.90 15.63
N GLY A 38 -26.74 -14.70 15.41
CA GLY A 38 -26.14 -13.46 15.88
C GLY A 38 -26.00 -13.40 17.40
N SER A 39 -27.00 -13.88 18.12
CA SER A 39 -26.96 -13.97 19.59
C SER A 39 -25.89 -14.95 20.07
N CYS A 40 -25.79 -16.14 19.46
CA CYS A 40 -24.74 -17.12 19.77
C CYS A 40 -23.34 -16.58 19.46
N LYS A 41 -23.14 -15.99 18.27
CA LYS A 41 -21.87 -15.38 17.86
C LYS A 41 -21.45 -14.29 18.85
N ARG A 42 -22.40 -13.48 19.32
CA ARG A 42 -22.12 -12.43 20.31
C ARG A 42 -21.70 -12.98 21.67
N ILE A 43 -22.41 -13.97 22.20
CA ILE A 43 -22.06 -14.58 23.49
C ILE A 43 -20.66 -15.21 23.39
N PHE A 44 -20.39 -15.93 22.30
CA PHE A 44 -19.08 -16.50 22.03
C PHE A 44 -18.00 -15.40 21.94
N GLN A 45 -18.27 -14.30 21.24
CA GLN A 45 -17.34 -13.17 21.09
C GLN A 45 -17.01 -12.47 22.42
N GLU A 46 -17.99 -12.33 23.32
CA GLU A 46 -17.82 -11.58 24.57
C GLU A 46 -17.14 -12.40 25.68
N ASP A 47 -17.26 -13.74 25.66
CA ASP A 47 -16.72 -14.62 26.71
C ASP A 47 -15.70 -15.64 26.14
N ASP A 48 -16.16 -16.61 25.37
CA ASP A 48 -15.35 -17.75 24.93
C ASP A 48 -14.16 -17.34 24.04
N LEU A 49 -14.37 -16.45 23.07
CA LEU A 49 -13.34 -15.95 22.16
C LEU A 49 -12.23 -15.23 22.93
N HIS A 50 -12.59 -14.47 23.96
CA HIS A 50 -11.63 -13.80 24.84
C HIS A 50 -10.79 -14.81 25.62
N GLN A 51 -11.41 -15.87 26.17
CA GLN A 51 -10.68 -16.94 26.84
C GLN A 51 -9.73 -17.68 25.88
N ILE A 52 -10.17 -17.93 24.65
CA ILE A 52 -9.33 -18.56 23.61
C ILE A 52 -8.14 -17.66 23.27
N PHE A 53 -8.35 -16.34 23.16
CA PHE A 53 -7.29 -15.38 22.92
C PHE A 53 -6.23 -15.44 24.03
N MET A 54 -6.64 -15.34 25.30
CA MET A 54 -5.72 -15.34 26.43
C MET A 54 -4.92 -16.65 26.54
N LEU A 55 -5.59 -17.80 26.35
CA LEU A 55 -4.90 -19.09 26.29
C LEU A 55 -3.86 -19.12 25.17
N THR A 56 -4.22 -18.60 24.00
CA THR A 56 -3.31 -18.54 22.86
C THR A 56 -2.10 -17.65 23.17
N MET A 57 -2.30 -16.50 23.83
CA MET A 57 -1.20 -15.61 24.23
C MET A 57 -0.26 -16.29 25.22
N GLU A 58 -0.78 -17.03 26.20
CA GLU A 58 0.05 -17.80 27.15
C GLU A 58 0.92 -18.83 26.44
N VAL A 59 0.34 -19.56 25.48
CA VAL A 59 1.06 -20.56 24.68
C VAL A 59 2.13 -19.89 23.82
N LEU A 60 1.80 -18.83 23.07
CA LEU A 60 2.77 -18.09 22.26
C LEU A 60 3.90 -17.52 23.12
N GLN A 61 3.58 -17.01 24.32
CA GLN A 61 4.57 -16.51 25.27
C GLN A 61 5.50 -17.62 25.74
N GLU A 62 4.98 -18.82 26.06
CA GLU A 62 5.80 -19.97 26.41
C GLU A 62 6.75 -20.37 25.27
N PHE A 63 6.25 -20.44 24.04
CA PHE A 63 7.06 -20.77 22.86
C PHE A 63 8.10 -19.68 22.56
N SER A 64 7.77 -18.40 22.75
CA SER A 64 8.70 -17.29 22.53
C SER A 64 9.92 -17.36 23.46
N ARG A 65 9.74 -17.77 24.72
CA ARG A 65 10.81 -17.88 25.74
C ARG A 65 11.79 -19.03 25.51
N ARG A 66 11.43 -20.05 24.74
CA ARG A 66 12.28 -21.25 24.54
C ARG A 66 13.30 -21.04 23.42
N GLU A 67 14.60 -21.09 23.68
CA GLU A 67 15.62 -20.83 22.64
C GLU A 67 15.53 -21.75 21.43
N ASN A 68 15.33 -23.06 21.63
CA ASN A 68 15.33 -24.05 20.56
C ASN A 68 13.97 -24.76 20.46
N LEU A 69 13.40 -24.79 19.25
CA LEU A 69 12.19 -25.53 18.93
C LEU A 69 12.54 -26.75 18.08
N ASN A 70 12.08 -27.94 18.47
CA ASN A 70 12.13 -29.10 17.58
C ASN A 70 10.96 -29.05 16.57
N ALA A 71 11.01 -29.87 15.52
CA ALA A 71 9.99 -29.86 14.47
C ALA A 71 8.54 -30.04 14.97
N GLN A 72 8.32 -30.86 16.00
CA GLN A 72 6.97 -31.03 16.59
C GLN A 72 6.53 -29.75 17.32
N MET A 73 7.45 -29.11 18.04
CA MET A 73 7.22 -27.86 18.74
C MET A 73 6.98 -26.70 17.77
N SER A 74 7.74 -26.60 16.68
CA SER A 74 7.51 -25.60 15.64
C SER A 74 6.13 -25.78 14.99
N SER A 75 5.73 -27.02 14.69
CA SER A 75 4.39 -27.30 14.15
C SER A 75 3.27 -26.92 15.13
N VAL A 76 3.44 -27.15 16.43
CA VAL A 76 2.49 -26.67 17.45
C VAL A 76 2.48 -25.14 17.49
N PHE A 77 3.65 -24.51 17.48
CA PHE A 77 3.77 -23.06 17.53
C PHE A 77 3.07 -22.38 16.33
N GLN A 78 3.31 -22.88 15.11
CA GLN A 78 2.64 -22.43 13.89
C GLN A 78 1.12 -22.53 14.01
N ARG A 79 0.58 -23.65 14.52
CA ARG A 79 -0.88 -23.80 14.70
C ARG A 79 -1.48 -22.80 15.69
N TYR A 80 -0.79 -22.54 16.80
CA TYR A 80 -1.25 -21.53 17.77
C TYR A 80 -1.08 -20.10 17.24
N LEU A 81 -0.09 -19.84 16.39
CA LEU A 81 0.06 -18.55 15.72
C LEU A 81 -1.07 -18.32 14.71
N ALA A 82 -1.38 -19.32 13.88
CA ALA A 82 -2.54 -19.29 13.00
C ALA A 82 -3.86 -19.16 13.78
N LEU A 83 -3.97 -19.78 14.96
CA LEU A 83 -5.12 -19.60 15.85
C LEU A 83 -5.22 -18.14 16.34
N ALA A 84 -4.11 -17.52 16.74
CA ALA A 84 -4.09 -16.10 17.12
C ALA A 84 -4.53 -15.21 15.96
N ASN A 85 -4.03 -15.49 14.75
CA ASN A 85 -4.41 -14.79 13.53
C ASN A 85 -5.93 -14.87 13.27
N GLN A 86 -6.52 -16.05 13.41
CA GLN A 86 -7.98 -16.24 13.27
C GLN A 86 -8.79 -15.48 14.33
N VAL A 87 -8.31 -15.42 15.57
CA VAL A 87 -8.97 -14.66 16.64
C VAL A 87 -8.89 -13.16 16.37
N LEU A 88 -7.73 -12.66 15.98
CA LEU A 88 -7.54 -11.24 15.66
C LEU A 88 -8.29 -10.81 14.40
N SER A 89 -8.47 -11.73 13.44
CA SER A 89 -9.26 -11.52 12.22
C SER A 89 -10.77 -11.76 12.42
N TRP A 90 -11.26 -11.85 13.67
CA TRP A 90 -12.67 -12.07 13.95
C TRP A 90 -13.53 -10.87 13.53
N ASN A 91 -14.63 -11.14 12.83
CA ASN A 91 -15.57 -10.08 12.43
C ASN A 91 -16.55 -9.72 13.56
N PHE A 92 -16.20 -8.70 14.33
CA PHE A 92 -16.90 -8.30 15.56
C PHE A 92 -18.32 -7.78 15.30
N LEU A 93 -19.30 -8.31 16.05
CA LEU A 93 -20.66 -7.79 16.06
C LEU A 93 -20.76 -6.50 16.90
N PRO A 94 -21.47 -5.47 16.43
CA PRO A 94 -21.62 -4.22 17.17
C PRO A 94 -22.55 -4.36 18.39
N PRO A 95 -22.43 -3.48 19.40
CA PRO A 95 -23.24 -3.52 20.63
C PRO A 95 -24.75 -3.49 20.41
N ASN A 96 -25.24 -2.95 19.30
CA ASN A 96 -26.67 -2.81 18.98
C ASN A 96 -27.15 -3.76 17.86
N HIS A 97 -26.48 -4.89 17.61
CA HIS A 97 -26.79 -5.79 16.49
C HIS A 97 -28.29 -6.20 16.38
N ILE A 98 -29.00 -6.31 17.51
CA ILE A 98 -30.43 -6.67 17.57
C ILE A 98 -31.33 -5.55 17.02
N LEU A 99 -30.95 -4.28 17.19
CA LEU A 99 -31.73 -3.17 16.63
C LEU A 99 -31.68 -3.18 15.09
N TYR A 100 -30.53 -3.53 14.51
CA TYR A 100 -30.40 -3.72 13.07
C TYR A 100 -31.27 -4.88 12.55
N LEU A 101 -31.43 -5.96 13.33
CA LEU A 101 -32.30 -7.10 13.02
C LEU A 101 -33.81 -6.81 13.18
N SER A 102 -34.20 -6.05 14.19
CA SER A 102 -35.63 -5.71 14.41
C SER A 102 -36.16 -4.71 13.38
N ALA A 103 -35.29 -3.86 12.83
CA ALA A 103 -35.62 -2.90 11.78
C ALA A 103 -35.46 -3.47 10.36
N PHE A 104 -34.98 -4.71 10.22
CA PHE A 104 -34.70 -5.38 8.94
C PHE A 104 -35.88 -5.41 7.96
N PRO A 105 -37.15 -5.65 8.37
CA PRO A 105 -38.29 -5.63 7.45
C PRO A 105 -38.59 -4.22 6.90
N MET A 106 -38.25 -3.17 7.63
CA MET A 106 -38.53 -1.77 7.26
C MET A 106 -37.35 -1.13 6.50
N LEU A 107 -36.11 -1.49 6.87
CA LEU A 107 -34.88 -0.96 6.27
C LEU A 107 -34.50 -1.67 4.96
N ALA A 108 -34.83 -2.96 4.77
CA ALA A 108 -34.56 -3.65 3.51
C ALA A 108 -35.39 -3.10 2.33
N LEU A 109 -36.55 -2.50 2.60
CA LEU A 109 -37.42 -1.88 1.59
C LEU A 109 -37.01 -0.43 1.24
N THR A 110 -36.18 0.22 2.07
CA THR A 110 -35.84 1.65 1.93
C THR A 110 -34.35 1.92 1.76
N TRP A 111 -33.45 1.04 2.23
CA TRP A 111 -31.99 1.21 2.20
C TRP A 111 -31.30 -0.16 1.99
N GLY A 112 -31.21 -0.60 0.72
CA GLY A 112 -30.67 -1.91 0.34
C GLY A 112 -29.19 -2.21 0.69
N SER A 113 -28.43 -1.26 1.25
CA SER A 113 -27.01 -1.46 1.61
C SER A 113 -26.80 -2.04 3.02
N LEU A 114 -27.68 -1.72 3.98
CA LEU A 114 -27.55 -2.16 5.38
C LEU A 114 -27.79 -3.67 5.55
N GLY A 115 -28.72 -4.25 4.78
CA GLY A 115 -28.98 -5.68 4.79
C GLY A 115 -27.81 -6.51 4.25
N ARG A 116 -27.10 -6.01 3.22
CA ARG A 116 -25.88 -6.65 2.70
C ARG A 116 -24.71 -6.57 3.70
N HIS A 117 -24.55 -5.43 4.38
CA HIS A 117 -23.51 -5.25 5.38
C HIS A 117 -23.64 -6.25 6.54
N TYR A 118 -24.86 -6.56 6.97
CA TYR A 118 -25.10 -7.56 8.02
C TYR A 118 -24.84 -9.00 7.53
N ILE A 119 -25.21 -9.35 6.29
CA ILE A 119 -24.89 -10.66 5.72
C ILE A 119 -23.37 -10.83 5.61
N ALA A 120 -22.65 -9.80 5.17
CA ALA A 120 -21.19 -9.78 5.12
C ALA A 120 -20.52 -10.00 6.50
N MET A 121 -21.18 -9.63 7.61
CA MET A 121 -20.66 -9.91 8.97
C MET A 121 -20.63 -11.40 9.33
N PHE A 122 -21.31 -12.25 8.57
CA PHE A 122 -21.30 -13.70 8.72
C PHE A 122 -20.65 -14.43 7.53
N GLU A 123 -20.11 -13.67 6.57
CA GLU A 123 -19.27 -14.18 5.50
C GLU A 123 -17.82 -14.19 5.97
N SER A 124 -17.07 -15.22 5.57
CA SER A 124 -15.63 -15.29 5.80
C SER A 124 -14.93 -14.32 4.84
N THR A 125 -14.91 -13.04 5.19
CA THR A 125 -14.18 -12.03 4.41
C THR A 125 -12.71 -12.10 4.80
N GLN A 126 -11.83 -12.18 3.81
CA GLN A 126 -10.41 -11.88 4.03
C GLN A 126 -10.29 -10.37 4.29
N ASN A 127 -9.42 -9.96 5.22
CA ASN A 127 -9.14 -8.56 5.56
C ASN A 127 -10.26 -7.82 6.33
N VAL A 128 -10.86 -8.46 7.33
CA VAL A 128 -11.69 -7.75 8.31
C VAL A 128 -10.78 -6.94 9.24
N MET A 129 -11.18 -5.69 9.54
CA MET A 129 -10.49 -4.87 10.53
C MET A 129 -10.89 -5.26 11.95
N LEU A 130 -9.94 -5.21 12.88
CA LEU A 130 -10.14 -5.54 14.29
C LEU A 130 -10.98 -4.46 15.02
N LYS A 131 -12.23 -4.78 15.36
CA LYS A 131 -13.19 -3.86 16.03
C LYS A 131 -13.70 -4.37 17.38
N PRO A 132 -12.83 -4.60 18.36
CA PRO A 132 -13.21 -5.17 19.64
C PRO A 132 -14.06 -4.21 20.49
N THR A 133 -14.88 -4.78 21.37
CA THR A 133 -15.66 -4.04 22.36
C THR A 133 -14.80 -3.59 23.54
N GLU A 134 -15.33 -2.73 24.41
CA GLU A 134 -14.62 -2.26 25.62
C GLU A 134 -14.15 -3.39 26.56
N THR A 135 -14.83 -4.54 26.53
CA THR A 135 -14.48 -5.72 27.33
C THR A 135 -13.11 -6.31 27.00
N TRP A 136 -12.61 -6.06 25.78
CA TRP A 136 -11.30 -6.53 25.32
C TRP A 136 -10.16 -5.56 25.66
N ARG A 137 -10.47 -4.40 26.27
CA ARG A 137 -9.52 -3.32 26.52
C ARG A 137 -8.32 -3.79 27.35
N GLU A 138 -8.56 -4.55 28.43
CA GLU A 138 -7.48 -5.05 29.29
C GLU A 138 -6.55 -6.04 28.56
N ALA A 139 -7.08 -6.81 27.61
CA ALA A 139 -6.30 -7.79 26.87
C ALA A 139 -5.52 -7.19 25.70
N LEU A 140 -6.14 -6.33 24.89
CA LEU A 140 -5.53 -5.83 23.63
C LEU A 140 -4.80 -4.50 23.78
N LEU A 141 -5.08 -3.70 24.82
CA LEU A 141 -4.29 -2.49 25.12
C LEU A 141 -3.11 -2.77 26.07
N ASP A 142 -2.93 -4.01 26.53
CA ASP A 142 -1.70 -4.41 27.21
C ASP A 142 -0.54 -4.43 26.22
N THR A 143 0.46 -3.57 26.44
CA THR A 143 1.66 -3.48 25.60
C THR A 143 2.41 -4.80 25.52
N CYS A 144 2.29 -5.67 26.53
CA CYS A 144 2.93 -6.99 26.53
C CYS A 144 2.43 -7.90 25.41
N VAL A 145 1.17 -7.76 24.99
CA VAL A 145 0.60 -8.54 23.88
C VAL A 145 1.22 -8.11 22.57
N MET A 146 1.31 -6.80 22.33
CA MET A 146 1.96 -6.25 21.14
C MET A 146 3.45 -6.63 21.08
N ASP A 147 4.17 -6.46 22.21
CA ASP A 147 5.58 -6.83 22.33
C ASP A 147 5.81 -8.31 22.07
N LEU A 148 4.87 -9.17 22.50
CA LEU A 148 4.91 -10.59 22.24
C LEU A 148 4.87 -10.87 20.73
N PHE A 149 3.96 -10.25 19.97
CA PHE A 149 3.90 -10.47 18.51
C PHE A 149 5.16 -9.99 17.79
N PHE A 150 5.72 -8.83 18.14
CA PHE A 150 7.00 -8.38 17.60
C PHE A 150 8.17 -9.31 17.97
N THR A 151 8.15 -9.89 19.18
CA THR A 151 9.16 -10.87 19.63
C THR A 151 9.01 -12.20 18.90
N VAL A 152 7.78 -12.65 18.72
CA VAL A 152 7.44 -13.88 18.00
C VAL A 152 7.88 -13.79 16.55
N HIS A 153 7.52 -12.70 15.85
CA HIS A 153 7.90 -12.48 14.45
C HIS A 153 9.43 -12.49 14.28
N ARG A 154 10.17 -11.68 15.06
CA ARG A 154 11.65 -11.66 15.00
C ARG A 154 12.30 -13.02 15.18
N LYS A 155 11.66 -13.93 15.92
CA LYS A 155 12.16 -15.28 16.18
C LYS A 155 11.90 -16.27 15.04
N ILE A 156 10.81 -16.09 14.31
CA ILE A 156 10.33 -17.06 13.31
C ILE A 156 10.40 -16.52 11.88
N ARG A 157 10.95 -15.32 11.68
CA ARG A 157 10.97 -14.63 10.39
C ARG A 157 11.62 -15.41 9.24
N GLU A 158 12.57 -16.31 9.54
CA GLU A 158 13.23 -17.16 8.54
C GLU A 158 12.33 -18.29 8.01
N ASP A 159 11.18 -18.54 8.65
CA ASP A 159 10.15 -19.48 8.20
C ASP A 159 9.03 -18.68 7.52
N SER A 160 8.96 -18.71 6.19
CA SER A 160 8.08 -17.86 5.38
C SER A 160 6.61 -17.96 5.79
N ASP A 161 6.11 -19.16 6.06
CA ASP A 161 4.71 -19.38 6.42
C ASP A 161 4.41 -18.76 7.80
N MET A 162 5.31 -18.98 8.76
CA MET A 162 5.18 -18.42 10.11
C MET A 162 5.41 -16.90 10.15
N ALA A 163 6.29 -16.38 9.29
CA ALA A 163 6.53 -14.95 9.11
C ALA A 163 5.25 -14.25 8.62
N GLN A 164 4.58 -14.81 7.61
CA GLN A 164 3.31 -14.30 7.10
C GLN A 164 2.22 -14.30 8.18
N ASP A 165 2.04 -15.41 8.91
CA ASP A 165 1.04 -15.50 9.98
C ASP A 165 1.28 -14.47 11.11
N SER A 166 2.55 -14.25 11.48
CA SER A 166 2.89 -13.27 12.52
C SER A 166 2.74 -11.83 12.06
N LEU A 167 3.11 -11.51 10.81
CA LEU A 167 2.87 -10.19 10.23
C LEU A 167 1.39 -9.90 10.06
N GLN A 168 0.57 -10.90 9.71
CA GLN A 168 -0.88 -10.74 9.65
C GLN A 168 -1.48 -10.43 11.04
N CYS A 169 -0.97 -11.06 12.11
CA CYS A 169 -1.38 -10.70 13.47
C CYS A 169 -1.03 -9.24 13.78
N LEU A 170 0.18 -8.78 13.44
CA LEU A 170 0.59 -7.39 13.62
C LEU A 170 -0.24 -6.42 12.77
N ALA A 171 -0.57 -6.79 11.54
CA ALA A 171 -1.44 -6.00 10.66
C ALA A 171 -2.85 -5.87 11.24
N GLN A 172 -3.39 -6.93 11.85
CA GLN A 172 -4.67 -6.88 12.55
C GLN A 172 -4.62 -5.95 13.77
N LEU A 173 -3.56 -6.00 14.57
CA LEU A 173 -3.34 -5.05 15.68
C LEU A 173 -3.26 -3.60 15.16
N ALA A 174 -2.61 -3.37 14.01
CA ALA A 174 -2.57 -2.07 13.35
C ALA A 174 -3.91 -1.59 12.79
N SER A 175 -4.86 -2.49 12.56
CA SER A 175 -6.23 -2.17 12.11
C SER A 175 -7.21 -1.90 13.25
N MET A 176 -6.74 -1.92 14.50
CA MET A 176 -7.60 -1.84 15.67
C MET A 176 -8.26 -0.47 15.80
N HIS A 177 -9.60 -0.45 15.90
CA HIS A 177 -10.36 0.77 16.13
C HIS A 177 -11.72 0.52 16.78
N GLY A 178 -12.44 1.60 17.09
CA GLY A 178 -13.77 1.55 17.70
C GLY A 178 -13.73 1.79 19.22
N PRO A 179 -14.74 1.29 19.97
CA PRO A 179 -14.95 1.69 21.36
C PRO A 179 -13.90 1.13 22.33
N ILE A 180 -13.01 0.23 21.88
CA ILE A 180 -11.93 -0.29 22.71
C ILE A 180 -11.06 0.83 23.30
N PHE A 181 -10.85 1.93 22.56
CA PHE A 181 -10.10 3.06 23.06
C PHE A 181 -10.99 3.97 23.92
N PRO A 182 -10.63 4.23 25.19
CA PRO A 182 -11.42 5.10 26.07
C PRO A 182 -11.37 6.58 25.66
N ASP A 183 -10.25 7.02 25.08
CA ASP A 183 -9.99 8.40 24.68
C ASP A 183 -8.86 8.47 23.64
N GLU A 184 -8.62 9.68 23.12
CA GLU A 184 -7.56 9.94 22.14
C GLU A 184 -6.16 9.70 22.71
N THR A 185 -5.94 9.91 24.01
CA THR A 185 -4.61 9.72 24.63
C THR A 185 -4.20 8.24 24.63
N ALA A 186 -5.15 7.34 24.88
CA ALA A 186 -4.95 5.91 24.75
C ALA A 186 -4.67 5.49 23.30
N GLN A 187 -5.33 6.11 22.31
CA GLN A 187 -5.05 5.86 20.88
C GLN A 187 -3.64 6.30 20.51
N VAL A 188 -3.22 7.50 20.92
CA VAL A 188 -1.87 8.01 20.66
C VAL A 188 -0.82 7.11 21.32
N SER A 189 -1.03 6.71 22.59
CA SER A 189 -0.08 5.83 23.29
C SER A 189 0.03 4.45 22.63
N TYR A 190 -1.09 3.87 22.19
CA TYR A 190 -1.10 2.59 21.49
C TYR A 190 -0.41 2.69 20.13
N LEU A 191 -0.75 3.70 19.35
CA LEU A 191 -0.14 3.96 18.04
C LEU A 191 1.36 4.20 18.17
N ALA A 192 1.81 4.99 19.15
CA ALA A 192 3.22 5.24 19.39
C ALA A 192 3.98 3.94 19.68
N HIS A 193 3.47 3.09 20.59
CA HIS A 193 4.10 1.82 20.91
C HIS A 193 4.20 0.87 19.70
N LEU A 194 3.15 0.85 18.87
CA LEU A 194 3.11 0.04 17.66
C LEU A 194 4.09 0.52 16.59
N VAL A 195 4.20 1.84 16.40
CA VAL A 195 5.18 2.46 15.49
C VAL A 195 6.60 2.23 15.99
N GLU A 196 6.86 2.35 17.30
CA GLU A 196 8.18 2.05 17.89
C GLU A 196 8.58 0.58 17.67
N GLY A 197 7.66 -0.35 17.92
CA GLY A 197 7.88 -1.78 17.68
C GLY A 197 8.15 -2.09 16.20
N LEU A 198 7.36 -1.50 15.29
CA LEU A 198 7.52 -1.63 13.84
C LEU A 198 8.88 -1.11 13.37
N LEU A 199 9.25 0.10 13.78
CA LEU A 199 10.55 0.69 13.46
C LEU A 199 11.70 -0.14 14.02
N SER A 200 11.58 -0.64 15.25
CA SER A 200 12.60 -1.52 15.84
C SER A 200 12.73 -2.87 15.13
N MET A 201 11.66 -3.35 14.49
CA MET A 201 11.65 -4.60 13.75
C MET A 201 12.29 -4.44 12.36
N ILE A 202 12.06 -3.31 11.70
CA ILE A 202 12.56 -3.04 10.34
C ILE A 202 14.00 -2.51 10.36
N ASN A 203 14.35 -1.67 11.33
CA ASN A 203 15.65 -1.00 11.34
C ASN A 203 16.81 -1.99 11.55
N GLY A 204 17.71 -2.07 10.56
CA GLY A 204 18.94 -2.84 10.64
C GLY A 204 18.82 -4.31 10.22
N ILE A 205 17.71 -4.67 9.58
CA ILE A 205 17.45 -6.02 9.06
C ILE A 205 17.09 -5.93 7.57
N GLU A 206 17.52 -6.91 6.78
CA GLU A 206 17.13 -7.07 5.38
C GLU A 206 15.75 -7.71 5.31
N ILE A 207 14.80 -7.05 4.64
CA ILE A 207 13.43 -7.54 4.47
C ILE A 207 13.43 -8.65 3.42
N GLU A 208 12.89 -9.80 3.77
CA GLU A 208 12.73 -10.92 2.85
C GLU A 208 11.45 -10.79 2.03
N ASP A 209 11.39 -11.43 0.86
CA ASP A 209 10.23 -11.41 -0.04
C ASP A 209 8.94 -11.80 0.71
N SER A 210 9.01 -12.78 1.61
CA SER A 210 7.87 -13.26 2.41
C SER A 210 7.32 -12.23 3.42
N GLU A 211 8.08 -11.18 3.74
CA GLU A 211 7.71 -10.16 4.71
C GLU A 211 7.13 -8.90 4.07
N ALA A 212 7.41 -8.65 2.79
CA ALA A 212 7.13 -7.37 2.12
C ALA A 212 5.64 -6.96 2.20
N VAL A 213 4.74 -7.85 1.81
CA VAL A 213 3.27 -7.61 1.85
C VAL A 213 2.76 -7.48 3.28
N GLY A 214 3.29 -8.26 4.22
CA GLY A 214 2.90 -8.16 5.63
C GLY A 214 3.28 -6.81 6.24
N ILE A 215 4.49 -6.31 5.94
CA ILE A 215 4.97 -5.01 6.42
C ILE A 215 4.17 -3.85 5.77
N SER A 216 3.92 -3.91 4.46
CA SER A 216 3.11 -2.88 3.78
C SER A 216 1.68 -2.83 4.32
N ASN A 217 1.08 -3.98 4.64
CA ASN A 217 -0.24 -4.07 5.25
C ASN A 217 -0.28 -3.45 6.66
N ILE A 218 0.74 -3.68 7.49
CA ILE A 218 0.84 -3.01 8.80
C ILE A 218 0.85 -1.49 8.61
N ILE A 219 1.72 -0.97 7.75
CA ILE A 219 1.87 0.47 7.51
C ILE A 219 0.58 1.08 6.95
N SER A 220 -0.05 0.42 5.98
CA SER A 220 -1.33 0.84 5.42
C SER A 220 -2.42 0.89 6.47
N ASN A 221 -2.52 -0.13 7.34
CA ASN A 221 -3.50 -0.14 8.40
C ASN A 221 -3.27 1.00 9.41
N LEU A 222 -2.02 1.29 9.77
CA LEU A 222 -1.69 2.44 10.64
C LEU A 222 -2.17 3.77 10.04
N ILE A 223 -1.98 3.98 8.73
CA ILE A 223 -2.30 5.24 8.06
C ILE A 223 -3.81 5.39 7.78
N SER A 224 -4.47 4.29 7.40
CA SER A 224 -5.89 4.28 7.04
C SER A 224 -6.82 4.21 8.26
N THR A 225 -6.39 3.56 9.35
CA THR A 225 -7.23 3.32 10.53
C THR A 225 -7.21 4.49 11.52
N PHE A 226 -6.02 5.05 11.79
CA PHE A 226 -5.88 6.08 12.81
C PHE A 226 -6.18 7.47 12.25
N PRO A 227 -7.04 8.27 12.91
CA PRO A 227 -7.34 9.64 12.48
C PRO A 227 -6.08 10.51 12.40
N ARG A 228 -6.06 11.50 11.50
CA ARG A 228 -4.94 12.43 11.32
C ARG A 228 -4.54 13.17 12.60
N VAL A 229 -5.52 13.51 13.44
CA VAL A 229 -5.30 14.13 14.76
C VAL A 229 -4.46 13.22 15.68
N ILE A 230 -4.63 11.90 15.59
CA ILE A 230 -3.87 10.93 16.37
C ILE A 230 -2.45 10.77 15.81
N LEU A 231 -2.33 10.66 14.48
CA LEU A 231 -1.02 10.58 13.80
C LEU A 231 -0.14 11.81 14.08
N THR A 232 -0.73 13.00 14.07
CA THR A 232 -0.04 14.28 14.32
C THR A 232 0.26 14.53 15.80
N ALA A 233 -0.43 13.83 16.71
CA ALA A 233 -0.16 13.86 18.14
C ALA A 233 1.00 12.94 18.58
N LEU A 234 1.55 12.13 17.67
CA LEU A 234 2.77 11.35 17.94
C LEU A 234 3.96 12.27 18.28
N PRO A 235 4.92 11.80 19.09
CA PRO A 235 6.18 12.51 19.29
C PRO A 235 6.83 12.83 17.94
N SER A 236 7.28 14.06 17.73
CA SER A 236 7.74 14.54 16.41
C SER A 236 8.86 13.68 15.83
N GLU A 237 9.82 13.26 16.65
CA GLU A 237 10.92 12.37 16.23
C GLU A 237 10.41 10.98 15.79
N LEU A 238 9.38 10.46 16.45
CA LEU A 238 8.78 9.17 16.12
C LEU A 238 7.99 9.27 14.80
N PHE A 239 7.20 10.33 14.63
CA PHE A 239 6.50 10.60 13.38
C PHE A 239 7.48 10.77 12.21
N THR A 240 8.53 11.57 12.38
CA THR A 240 9.58 11.72 11.36
C THR A 240 10.25 10.40 11.03
N SER A 241 10.57 9.58 12.03
CA SER A 241 11.16 8.25 11.81
C SER A 241 10.21 7.30 11.06
N PHE A 242 8.92 7.36 11.37
CA PHE A 242 7.88 6.60 10.67
C PHE A 242 7.77 7.00 9.19
N ILE A 243 7.71 8.31 8.90
CA ILE A 243 7.65 8.82 7.53
C ILE A 243 8.92 8.47 6.76
N ASN A 244 10.10 8.60 7.37
CA ASN A 244 11.36 8.19 6.74
C ASN A 244 11.39 6.68 6.43
N CYS A 245 10.88 5.85 7.34
CA CYS A 245 10.76 4.41 7.12
C CYS A 245 9.82 4.11 5.95
N LEU A 246 8.63 4.73 5.92
CA LEU A 246 7.69 4.63 4.81
C LEU A 246 8.36 5.02 3.48
N THR A 247 9.04 6.16 3.41
CA THR A 247 9.76 6.60 2.20
C THR A 247 10.80 5.58 1.74
N LEU A 248 11.63 5.08 2.67
CA LEU A 248 12.69 4.13 2.35
C LEU A 248 12.12 2.81 1.82
N LEU A 249 11.06 2.30 2.45
CA LEU A 249 10.37 1.09 2.02
C LEU A 249 9.67 1.27 0.68
N THR A 250 8.95 2.38 0.46
CA THR A 250 8.31 2.67 -0.82
C THR A 250 9.35 2.67 -1.95
N CYS A 251 10.47 3.38 -1.78
CA CYS A 251 11.52 3.40 -2.79
C CYS A 251 12.19 2.03 -2.98
N SER A 252 12.39 1.27 -1.90
CA SER A 252 13.00 -0.06 -1.98
C SER A 252 12.09 -1.07 -2.68
N PHE A 253 10.82 -1.13 -2.28
CA PHE A 253 9.84 -2.04 -2.86
C PHE A 253 9.53 -1.65 -4.31
N GLY A 254 9.49 -0.37 -4.67
CA GLY A 254 9.34 0.06 -6.06
C GLY A 254 10.50 -0.40 -6.96
N ARG A 255 11.74 -0.40 -6.46
CA ARG A 255 12.88 -0.95 -7.20
C ARG A 255 12.81 -2.48 -7.30
N SER A 256 12.41 -3.15 -6.22
CA SER A 256 12.21 -4.60 -6.26
C SER A 256 11.09 -5.00 -7.22
N ALA A 257 9.95 -4.30 -7.20
CA ALA A 257 8.82 -4.53 -8.10
C ALA A 257 9.22 -4.38 -9.58
N ALA A 258 9.96 -3.32 -9.92
CA ALA A 258 10.50 -3.15 -11.27
C ALA A 258 11.46 -4.29 -11.66
N LEU A 259 12.19 -4.87 -10.70
CA LEU A 259 13.01 -6.06 -10.96
C LEU A 259 12.15 -7.32 -11.12
N GLU A 260 11.02 -7.45 -10.43
CA GLU A 260 10.11 -8.58 -10.60
C GLU A 260 9.52 -8.62 -12.01
N GLU A 261 9.13 -7.46 -12.56
CA GLU A 261 8.64 -7.34 -13.93
C GLU A 261 9.70 -7.77 -14.94
N VAL A 262 10.93 -7.26 -14.78
CA VAL A 262 12.04 -7.58 -15.70
C VAL A 262 12.48 -9.04 -15.61
N LEU A 263 12.28 -9.67 -14.46
CA LEU A 263 12.59 -11.09 -14.23
C LEU A 263 11.44 -12.03 -14.58
N ASP A 264 10.28 -11.49 -15.00
CA ASP A 264 9.06 -12.24 -15.30
C ASP A 264 8.72 -13.24 -14.18
N LYS A 265 8.67 -12.72 -12.94
CA LYS A 265 8.30 -13.54 -11.78
C LYS A 265 6.81 -13.85 -11.80
N ASP A 266 6.46 -15.12 -11.55
CA ASP A 266 5.06 -15.54 -11.36
C ASP A 266 4.40 -14.86 -10.14
N ASP A 267 5.15 -14.74 -9.03
CA ASP A 267 4.67 -14.16 -7.78
C ASP A 267 5.22 -12.71 -7.61
N MET A 268 4.39 -11.72 -7.92
CA MET A 268 4.73 -10.28 -7.93
C MET A 268 4.54 -9.63 -6.54
N VAL A 269 5.23 -10.17 -5.53
CA VAL A 269 5.02 -9.83 -4.11
C VAL A 269 5.41 -8.38 -3.79
N TYR A 270 6.49 -7.86 -4.39
CA TYR A 270 6.89 -6.46 -4.18
C TYR A 270 6.00 -5.49 -4.93
N MET A 271 5.43 -5.88 -6.07
CA MET A 271 4.43 -5.04 -6.75
C MET A 271 3.22 -4.80 -5.86
N GLU A 272 2.65 -5.87 -5.29
CA GLU A 272 1.53 -5.77 -4.34
C GLU A 272 1.90 -4.91 -3.12
N ALA A 273 3.09 -5.15 -2.54
CA ALA A 273 3.54 -4.38 -1.39
C ALA A 273 3.75 -2.90 -1.73
N TYR A 274 4.27 -2.60 -2.92
CA TYR A 274 4.52 -1.25 -3.41
C TYR A 274 3.22 -0.49 -3.67
N ASP A 275 2.24 -1.12 -4.32
CA ASP A 275 0.88 -0.59 -4.52
C ASP A 275 0.27 -0.15 -3.19
N LYS A 276 0.33 -1.04 -2.20
CA LYS A 276 -0.20 -0.78 -0.86
C LYS A 276 0.47 0.42 -0.19
N LEU A 277 1.79 0.60 -0.37
CA LEU A 277 2.51 1.76 0.17
C LEU A 277 2.18 3.04 -0.59
N LEU A 278 2.00 3.01 -1.91
CA LEU A 278 1.57 4.17 -2.69
C LEU A 278 0.12 4.58 -2.37
N GLU A 279 -0.79 3.63 -2.20
CA GLU A 279 -2.15 3.87 -1.70
C GLU A 279 -2.13 4.56 -0.32
N SER A 280 -1.21 4.11 0.55
CA SER A 280 -0.98 4.71 1.87
C SER A 280 -0.47 6.14 1.78
N TRP A 281 0.45 6.43 0.85
CA TRP A 281 0.93 7.79 0.58
C TRP A 281 -0.23 8.70 0.15
N LEU A 282 -1.03 8.26 -0.83
CA LEU A 282 -2.16 9.02 -1.34
C LEU A 282 -3.14 9.34 -0.20
N THR A 283 -3.49 8.33 0.59
CA THR A 283 -4.34 8.48 1.77
C THR A 283 -3.76 9.50 2.76
N LEU A 284 -2.45 9.44 3.03
CA LEU A 284 -1.80 10.32 4.00
C LEU A 284 -1.81 11.79 3.57
N VAL A 285 -1.63 12.07 2.28
CA VAL A 285 -1.38 13.43 1.78
C VAL A 285 -2.60 14.14 1.17
N GLN A 286 -3.70 13.42 0.87
CA GLN A 286 -4.94 14.03 0.35
C GLN A 286 -5.61 15.03 1.33
N ASP A 287 -5.31 14.96 2.62
CA ASP A 287 -5.82 15.86 3.67
C ASP A 287 -4.65 16.31 4.54
N ASP A 288 -3.70 17.04 3.91
CA ASP A 288 -2.45 17.44 4.54
C ASP A 288 -2.60 18.62 5.52
N GLU A 289 -3.78 19.24 5.61
CA GLU A 289 -4.06 20.42 6.44
C GLU A 289 -3.73 20.22 7.92
N HIS A 290 -3.83 18.97 8.38
CA HIS A 290 -3.56 18.57 9.75
C HIS A 290 -2.07 18.44 10.07
N PHE A 291 -1.21 18.33 9.06
CA PHE A 291 0.22 18.10 9.22
C PHE A 291 1.04 19.41 9.17
N PRO A 292 2.26 19.42 9.73
CA PRO A 292 3.16 20.57 9.60
C PRO A 292 3.45 20.88 8.12
N ARG A 293 3.24 22.14 7.71
CA ARG A 293 3.45 22.57 6.31
C ARG A 293 4.81 22.11 5.77
N GLY A 294 4.77 21.45 4.62
CA GLY A 294 5.97 21.01 3.91
C GLY A 294 6.66 19.78 4.48
N CYS A 295 6.11 19.11 5.52
CA CYS A 295 6.75 17.93 6.11
C CYS A 295 6.90 16.76 5.13
N PHE A 296 6.05 16.70 4.09
CA PHE A 296 6.08 15.65 3.08
C PHE A 296 6.88 16.00 1.83
N VAL A 297 7.39 17.24 1.67
CA VAL A 297 8.05 17.66 0.42
C VAL A 297 9.28 16.81 0.11
N GLN A 298 10.20 16.63 1.06
CA GLN A 298 11.41 15.83 0.84
C GLN A 298 11.11 14.33 0.69
N PRO A 299 10.23 13.71 1.49
CA PRO A 299 9.71 12.37 1.23
C PRO A 299 9.11 12.20 -0.17
N ALA A 300 8.24 13.12 -0.59
CA ALA A 300 7.58 13.10 -1.90
C ALA A 300 8.59 13.18 -3.05
N VAL A 301 9.60 14.05 -2.95
CA VAL A 301 10.71 14.11 -3.92
C VAL A 301 11.42 12.77 -4.06
N GLN A 302 11.71 12.09 -2.94
CA GLN A 302 12.40 10.80 -2.97
C GLN A 302 11.57 9.71 -3.63
N VAL A 303 10.30 9.57 -3.24
CA VAL A 303 9.39 8.58 -3.82
C VAL A 303 9.16 8.86 -5.31
N PHE A 304 8.91 10.13 -5.67
CA PHE A 304 8.71 10.54 -7.06
C PHE A 304 9.94 10.23 -7.93
N ASN A 305 11.13 10.62 -7.48
CA ASN A 305 12.37 10.32 -8.21
C ASN A 305 12.60 8.80 -8.34
N SER A 306 12.32 8.03 -7.30
CA SER A 306 12.45 6.56 -7.36
C SER A 306 11.46 5.96 -8.36
N TYR A 307 10.22 6.44 -8.41
CA TYR A 307 9.23 6.00 -9.40
C TYR A 307 9.69 6.29 -10.83
N ILE A 308 10.14 7.52 -11.09
CA ILE A 308 10.68 7.90 -12.41
C ILE A 308 11.89 7.03 -12.79
N GLN A 309 12.81 6.78 -11.85
CA GLN A 309 13.97 5.93 -12.10
C GLN A 309 13.57 4.48 -12.41
N CYS A 310 12.57 3.92 -11.73
CA CYS A 310 12.08 2.57 -12.02
C CYS A 310 11.46 2.44 -13.43
N HIS A 311 10.88 3.51 -13.96
CA HIS A 311 10.15 3.50 -15.24
C HIS A 311 10.93 4.07 -16.43
N LEU A 312 12.15 4.60 -16.23
CA LEU A 312 13.00 5.08 -17.30
C LEU A 312 14.11 4.09 -17.64
N ALA A 313 14.41 3.97 -18.93
CA ALA A 313 15.54 3.20 -19.42
C ALA A 313 16.88 3.89 -19.05
N ALA A 314 17.97 3.12 -19.12
CA ALA A 314 19.31 3.67 -18.98
C ALA A 314 19.54 4.80 -20.02
N PRO A 315 20.25 5.89 -19.66
CA PRO A 315 21.08 6.06 -18.46
C PRO A 315 20.37 6.68 -17.24
N ASP A 316 19.16 7.21 -17.39
CA ASP A 316 18.51 8.02 -16.34
C ASP A 316 17.69 7.19 -15.35
N GLY A 317 17.37 5.95 -15.72
CA GLY A 317 16.68 5.01 -14.85
C GLY A 317 17.23 3.59 -14.93
N THR A 318 16.54 2.71 -14.24
CA THR A 318 16.89 1.30 -14.05
C THR A 318 15.88 0.35 -14.67
N ARG A 319 14.92 0.86 -15.45
CA ARG A 319 13.98 0.01 -16.18
C ARG A 319 14.74 -0.93 -17.11
N ASN A 320 14.32 -2.19 -17.15
CA ASN A 320 14.98 -3.24 -17.93
C ASN A 320 16.43 -3.56 -17.50
N LEU A 321 16.90 -3.09 -16.34
CA LEU A 321 18.20 -3.46 -15.81
C LEU A 321 18.08 -4.62 -14.82
N THR A 322 18.56 -5.80 -15.20
CA THR A 322 18.86 -6.86 -14.22
C THR A 322 20.17 -6.55 -13.50
N ALA A 323 20.42 -7.19 -12.35
CA ALA A 323 21.68 -7.07 -11.60
C ALA A 323 22.94 -7.38 -12.44
N ASN A 324 22.79 -8.09 -13.57
CA ASN A 324 23.88 -8.44 -14.50
C ASN A 324 23.95 -7.53 -15.75
N GLY A 325 23.11 -6.49 -15.84
CA GLY A 325 23.06 -5.57 -17.00
C GLY A 325 22.50 -6.22 -18.27
N VAL A 326 21.89 -7.40 -18.17
CA VAL A 326 21.20 -8.05 -19.27
C VAL A 326 19.77 -7.52 -19.28
N ALA A 327 19.39 -6.82 -20.34
CA ALA A 327 18.00 -6.42 -20.54
C ALA A 327 17.14 -7.64 -20.83
N SER A 328 15.88 -7.59 -20.41
CA SER A 328 14.90 -8.64 -20.68
C SER A 328 14.89 -9.01 -22.16
N HIS A 329 14.72 -10.32 -22.38
CA HIS A 329 14.70 -10.93 -23.70
C HIS A 329 13.28 -11.38 -24.00
N GLU A 330 12.79 -10.95 -25.17
CA GLU A 330 11.54 -11.32 -25.85
C GLU A 330 10.40 -10.30 -25.67
N GLU A 331 9.92 -9.77 -26.80
CA GLU A 331 8.67 -8.99 -26.86
C GLU A 331 7.53 -9.99 -26.62
N ASP A 332 6.88 -9.93 -25.47
CA ASP A 332 5.68 -10.74 -25.26
C ASP A 332 4.57 -10.25 -26.20
N GLU A 333 3.82 -11.21 -26.75
CA GLU A 333 2.62 -10.88 -27.53
C GLU A 333 1.59 -10.22 -26.60
N ILE A 334 1.46 -8.90 -26.71
CA ILE A 334 0.43 -8.12 -25.98
C ILE A 334 -0.94 -8.71 -26.30
N ASN A 335 -1.62 -9.19 -25.27
CA ASN A 335 -2.97 -9.75 -25.40
C ASN A 335 -3.98 -8.62 -25.61
N GLU A 336 -4.92 -8.75 -26.54
CA GLU A 336 -6.00 -7.75 -26.77
C GLU A 336 -6.88 -7.51 -25.52
N LEU A 337 -6.83 -8.41 -24.54
CA LEU A 337 -7.52 -8.29 -23.25
C LEU A 337 -6.67 -7.63 -22.15
N GLN A 338 -5.39 -7.34 -22.41
CA GLN A 338 -4.52 -6.64 -21.46
C GLN A 338 -5.01 -5.20 -21.30
N GLU A 339 -5.15 -4.77 -20.05
CA GLU A 339 -5.53 -3.39 -19.73
C GLU A 339 -4.39 -2.44 -20.08
N ASP A 340 -4.75 -1.21 -20.49
CA ASP A 340 -3.80 -0.15 -20.74
C ASP A 340 -3.17 0.31 -19.43
N ASP A 341 -1.88 0.66 -19.43
CA ASP A 341 -1.11 0.98 -18.22
C ASP A 341 -1.74 2.12 -17.42
N ARG A 342 -2.39 3.07 -18.09
CA ARG A 342 -3.10 4.18 -17.43
C ARG A 342 -4.30 3.75 -16.59
N GLU A 343 -4.91 2.61 -16.92
CA GLU A 343 -6.02 2.00 -16.19
C GLU A 343 -5.47 1.03 -15.14
N LEU A 344 -4.55 0.15 -15.55
CA LEU A 344 -3.93 -0.87 -14.70
C LEU A 344 -3.19 -0.25 -13.50
N PHE A 345 -2.43 0.82 -13.75
CA PHE A 345 -1.64 1.53 -12.73
C PHE A 345 -2.26 2.87 -12.32
N SER A 346 -3.57 3.06 -12.54
CA SER A 346 -4.27 4.30 -12.23
C SER A 346 -4.08 4.76 -10.78
N ASP A 347 -4.17 3.84 -9.81
CA ASP A 347 -3.97 4.15 -8.38
C ASP A 347 -2.51 4.55 -8.06
N GLN A 348 -1.53 3.88 -8.66
CA GLN A 348 -0.12 4.26 -8.52
C GLN A 348 0.12 5.66 -9.09
N LEU A 349 -0.38 5.91 -10.30
CA LEU A 349 -0.23 7.18 -11.00
C LEU A 349 -0.94 8.31 -10.26
N ALA A 350 -2.10 8.06 -9.64
CA ALA A 350 -2.79 9.02 -8.77
C ALA A 350 -1.95 9.37 -7.54
N SER A 351 -1.35 8.38 -6.89
CA SER A 351 -0.45 8.59 -5.76
C SER A 351 0.78 9.41 -6.14
N ILE A 352 1.47 9.03 -7.22
CA ILE A 352 2.67 9.72 -7.71
C ILE A 352 2.33 11.12 -8.24
N GLY A 353 1.18 11.29 -8.87
CA GLY A 353 0.63 12.58 -9.28
C GLY A 353 0.50 13.52 -8.09
N MET A 354 -0.14 13.05 -7.02
CA MET A 354 -0.30 13.81 -5.78
C MET A 354 1.04 14.15 -5.11
N LEU A 355 1.98 13.20 -5.01
CA LEU A 355 3.32 13.46 -4.49
C LEU A 355 4.08 14.47 -5.37
N GLY A 356 3.91 14.40 -6.69
CA GLY A 356 4.45 15.34 -7.65
C GLY A 356 3.92 16.77 -7.47
N ARG A 357 2.64 16.92 -7.09
CA ARG A 357 2.01 18.21 -6.79
C ARG A 357 2.55 18.82 -5.50
N ILE A 358 2.64 18.02 -4.43
CA ILE A 358 3.21 18.46 -3.14
C ILE A 358 4.65 18.94 -3.30
N ALA A 359 5.41 18.28 -4.19
CA ALA A 359 6.77 18.62 -4.55
C ALA A 359 6.89 19.34 -5.90
N ALA A 360 5.87 20.12 -6.32
CA ALA A 360 5.81 20.73 -7.66
C ALA A 360 7.06 21.51 -8.05
N ASN A 361 7.69 22.20 -7.09
CA ASN A 361 8.94 22.95 -7.29
C ASN A 361 10.10 22.10 -7.83
N HIS A 362 10.12 20.81 -7.53
CA HIS A 362 11.10 19.85 -8.03
C HIS A 362 10.55 19.04 -9.20
N CYS A 363 9.34 18.50 -9.06
CA CYS A 363 8.82 17.48 -9.97
C CYS A 363 8.41 18.06 -11.34
N ILE A 364 7.84 19.27 -11.40
CA ILE A 364 7.43 19.87 -12.67
C ILE A 364 8.66 20.18 -13.55
N PRO A 365 9.69 20.89 -13.08
CA PRO A 365 10.90 21.11 -13.88
C PRO A 365 11.61 19.82 -14.31
N LEU A 366 11.60 18.78 -13.45
CA LEU A 366 12.17 17.47 -13.77
C LEU A 366 11.44 16.82 -14.96
N LEU A 367 10.11 16.75 -14.91
CA LEU A 367 9.29 16.19 -15.99
C LEU A 367 9.48 16.96 -17.29
N THR A 368 9.45 18.29 -17.26
CA THR A 368 9.70 19.14 -18.44
C THR A 368 11.06 18.83 -19.06
N SER A 369 12.12 18.75 -18.25
CA SER A 369 13.47 18.46 -18.74
C SER A 369 13.57 17.08 -19.38
N LEU A 370 13.00 16.05 -18.75
CA LEU A 370 13.02 14.68 -19.26
C LEU A 370 12.24 14.59 -20.57
N LEU A 371 11.03 15.14 -20.64
CA LEU A 371 10.20 15.14 -21.84
C LEU A 371 10.89 15.85 -23.02
N GLU A 372 11.46 17.04 -22.81
CA GLU A 372 12.17 17.75 -23.87
C GLU A 372 13.38 16.99 -24.42
N GLU A 373 14.12 16.33 -23.53
CA GLU A 373 15.23 15.47 -23.91
C GLU A 373 14.74 14.27 -24.74
N ARG A 374 13.70 13.57 -24.27
CA ARG A 374 13.13 12.41 -24.97
C ARG A 374 12.52 12.78 -26.31
N VAL A 375 11.79 13.90 -26.42
CA VAL A 375 11.28 14.43 -27.69
C VAL A 375 12.42 14.74 -28.66
N THR A 376 13.49 15.37 -28.17
CA THR A 376 14.69 15.66 -28.99
C THR A 376 15.36 14.37 -29.49
N ARG A 377 15.51 13.37 -28.61
CA ARG A 377 16.05 12.06 -28.96
C ARG A 377 15.17 11.36 -29.99
N LEU A 378 13.84 11.40 -29.84
CA LEU A 378 12.89 10.73 -30.73
C LEU A 378 12.95 11.34 -32.13
N HIS A 379 12.91 12.67 -32.21
CA HIS A 379 13.08 13.38 -33.47
C HIS A 379 14.38 12.98 -34.18
N GLY A 380 15.49 12.92 -33.44
CA GLY A 380 16.78 12.48 -33.98
C GLY A 380 16.78 11.04 -34.48
N GLN A 381 16.13 10.11 -33.76
CA GLN A 381 16.03 8.71 -34.18
C GLN A 381 15.17 8.55 -35.43
N LEU A 382 14.00 9.20 -35.48
CA LEU A 382 13.11 9.15 -36.64
C LEU A 382 13.79 9.68 -37.92
N GLN A 383 14.57 10.77 -37.81
CA GLN A 383 15.38 11.27 -38.93
C GLN A 383 16.41 10.26 -39.43
N ARG A 384 17.12 9.58 -38.51
CA ARG A 384 18.11 8.54 -38.89
C ARG A 384 17.44 7.35 -39.55
N THR A 385 16.31 6.89 -39.01
CA THR A 385 15.51 5.79 -39.58
C THR A 385 15.05 6.15 -41.00
N GLN A 386 14.56 7.37 -41.21
CA GLN A 386 14.15 7.84 -42.54
C GLN A 386 15.33 7.88 -43.53
N GLN A 387 16.50 8.36 -43.10
CA GLN A 387 17.71 8.37 -43.94
C GLN A 387 18.18 6.95 -44.29
N HIS A 388 18.07 5.99 -43.36
CA HIS A 388 18.38 4.59 -43.62
C HIS A 388 17.40 3.94 -44.60
N LEU A 389 16.10 4.19 -44.47
CA LEU A 389 15.09 3.69 -45.41
C LEU A 389 15.30 4.21 -46.84
N MET A 390 15.81 5.43 -47.00
CA MET A 390 16.16 6.00 -48.31
C MET A 390 17.47 5.44 -48.90
N ASN A 391 18.38 4.94 -48.05
CA ASN A 391 19.64 4.33 -48.45
C ASN A 391 19.52 2.80 -48.41
N LEU A 392 19.00 2.19 -49.48
CA LEU A 392 18.64 0.77 -49.69
C LEU A 392 19.76 -0.30 -49.47
N SER A 393 20.84 -0.01 -48.74
CA SER A 393 22.03 -0.88 -48.67
C SER A 393 22.11 -1.80 -47.46
N ASN A 394 21.27 -1.65 -46.42
CA ASN A 394 21.19 -2.63 -45.33
C ASN A 394 19.95 -2.40 -44.44
N PRO A 395 18.87 -3.18 -44.57
CA PRO A 395 17.66 -3.03 -43.74
C PRO A 395 17.78 -3.62 -42.32
N GLY A 396 18.95 -4.17 -41.93
CA GLY A 396 19.07 -5.05 -40.78
C GLY A 396 19.55 -4.45 -39.44
N SER A 397 19.70 -3.14 -39.31
CA SER A 397 20.24 -2.55 -38.06
C SER A 397 19.62 -1.21 -37.66
N VAL A 398 18.32 -1.03 -37.84
CA VAL A 398 17.63 -0.01 -37.03
C VAL A 398 17.73 -0.48 -35.58
N ASP A 399 18.27 0.37 -34.70
CA ASP A 399 18.36 0.10 -33.27
C ASP A 399 16.96 0.18 -32.65
N ARG A 400 16.15 -0.82 -33.00
CA ARG A 400 14.70 -0.88 -32.72
C ARG A 400 14.46 -0.82 -31.22
N LYS A 401 15.28 -1.55 -30.47
CA LYS A 401 15.30 -1.49 -29.01
C LYS A 401 15.48 -0.08 -28.43
N VAL A 402 16.41 0.72 -28.95
CA VAL A 402 16.58 2.11 -28.49
C VAL A 402 15.36 2.98 -28.80
N LEU A 403 14.62 2.66 -29.86
CA LEU A 403 13.37 3.35 -30.19
C LEU A 403 12.23 2.87 -29.28
N ASP A 404 12.16 1.57 -28.98
CA ASP A 404 11.17 0.98 -28.09
C ASP A 404 11.35 1.52 -26.67
N ASP A 405 12.57 1.47 -26.11
CA ASP A 405 12.94 2.08 -24.82
C ASP A 405 12.54 3.56 -24.76
N LEU A 406 12.68 4.28 -25.88
CA LEU A 406 12.34 5.69 -25.95
C LEU A 406 10.82 5.95 -26.02
N TYR A 407 10.06 5.12 -26.73
CA TYR A 407 8.59 5.21 -26.72
C TYR A 407 8.06 4.95 -25.32
N GLU A 408 8.62 3.94 -24.70
CA GLU A 408 8.31 3.51 -23.36
C GLU A 408 8.69 4.58 -22.31
N ASP A 409 9.85 5.24 -22.44
CA ASP A 409 10.21 6.39 -21.58
C ASP A 409 9.20 7.54 -21.73
N ILE A 410 8.82 7.87 -22.96
CA ILE A 410 7.86 8.94 -23.25
C ILE A 410 6.47 8.58 -22.72
N HIS A 411 6.07 7.31 -22.85
CA HIS A 411 4.80 6.80 -22.36
C HIS A 411 4.63 7.08 -20.86
N TRP A 412 5.55 6.59 -20.02
CA TRP A 412 5.48 6.80 -18.57
C TRP A 412 5.59 8.27 -18.17
N LEU A 413 6.44 9.06 -18.84
CA LEU A 413 6.54 10.50 -18.56
C LEU A 413 5.24 11.23 -18.89
N ILE A 414 4.53 10.85 -19.96
CA ILE A 414 3.22 11.44 -20.31
C ILE A 414 2.18 11.04 -19.27
N LEU A 415 2.11 9.77 -18.86
CA LEU A 415 1.17 9.31 -17.84
C LEU A 415 1.37 10.06 -16.53
N VAL A 416 2.60 10.09 -15.99
CA VAL A 416 2.91 10.79 -14.75
C VAL A 416 2.60 12.28 -14.87
N SER A 417 2.97 12.92 -15.98
CA SER A 417 2.67 14.35 -16.19
C SER A 417 1.17 14.64 -16.21
N GLY A 418 0.36 13.75 -16.81
CA GLY A 418 -1.10 13.85 -16.81
C GLY A 418 -1.67 13.87 -15.39
N TYR A 419 -1.28 12.92 -14.56
CA TYR A 419 -1.75 12.82 -13.17
C TYR A 419 -1.20 13.94 -12.26
N VAL A 420 -0.01 14.48 -12.54
CA VAL A 420 0.51 15.66 -11.82
C VAL A 420 -0.31 16.91 -12.17
N LEU A 421 -0.60 17.13 -13.45
CA LEU A 421 -1.19 18.38 -13.95
C LEU A 421 -2.72 18.44 -13.85
N THR A 422 -3.39 17.30 -13.75
CA THR A 422 -4.86 17.22 -13.83
C THR A 422 -5.45 16.28 -12.79
N ASP A 423 -6.65 16.60 -12.31
CA ASP A 423 -7.46 15.70 -11.48
C ASP A 423 -8.26 14.72 -12.32
N ASP A 424 -8.47 13.52 -11.77
CA ASP A 424 -9.40 12.54 -12.35
C ASP A 424 -10.86 13.04 -12.19
N PRO A 425 -11.59 13.25 -13.29
CA PRO A 425 -12.96 13.73 -13.22
C PRO A 425 -13.91 12.64 -12.71
N GLN A 426 -14.16 12.63 -11.40
CA GLN A 426 -15.16 11.78 -10.74
C GLN A 426 -16.60 12.27 -11.00
N GLY A 427 -16.96 12.48 -12.27
CA GLY A 427 -18.29 12.94 -12.70
C GLY A 427 -18.52 14.46 -12.61
N GLU A 428 -17.52 15.22 -12.14
CA GLU A 428 -17.54 16.69 -12.12
C GLU A 428 -16.58 17.29 -13.17
N THR A 429 -16.64 18.61 -13.36
CA THR A 429 -15.68 19.30 -14.24
C THR A 429 -14.33 19.36 -13.51
N PRO A 430 -13.26 18.76 -14.05
CA PRO A 430 -11.96 18.78 -13.40
C PRO A 430 -11.43 20.21 -13.35
N LEU A 431 -10.83 20.58 -12.22
CA LEU A 431 -10.17 21.87 -12.02
C LEU A 431 -8.65 21.68 -12.14
N ILE A 432 -7.92 22.80 -12.22
CA ILE A 432 -6.47 22.77 -12.09
C ILE A 432 -6.16 22.47 -10.61
N PRO A 433 -5.34 21.45 -10.29
CA PRO A 433 -4.96 21.17 -8.92
C PRO A 433 -4.39 22.40 -8.22
N ALA A 434 -4.75 22.61 -6.96
CA ALA A 434 -4.45 23.84 -6.24
C ALA A 434 -2.95 24.09 -6.12
N GLU A 435 -2.15 23.04 -5.93
CA GLU A 435 -0.70 23.08 -5.79
C GLU A 435 -0.02 23.51 -7.11
N VAL A 436 -0.55 23.05 -8.24
CA VAL A 436 -0.05 23.42 -9.58
C VAL A 436 -0.35 24.88 -9.87
N MET A 437 -1.56 25.32 -9.52
CA MET A 437 -1.94 26.74 -9.62
C MET A 437 -1.07 27.61 -8.71
N GLU A 438 -0.86 27.20 -7.46
CA GLU A 438 -0.02 27.90 -6.49
C GLU A 438 1.44 27.98 -6.97
N TYR A 439 1.97 26.88 -7.54
CA TYR A 439 3.30 26.87 -8.16
C TYR A 439 3.42 27.93 -9.27
N SER A 440 2.48 27.97 -10.23
CA SER A 440 2.49 28.97 -11.31
C SER A 440 2.37 30.40 -10.78
N ILE A 441 1.49 30.64 -9.80
CA ILE A 441 1.32 31.96 -9.16
C ILE A 441 2.63 32.40 -8.48
N ASN A 442 3.28 31.51 -7.73
CA ASN A 442 4.50 31.82 -7.00
C ASN A 442 5.68 32.18 -7.93
N HIS A 443 5.74 31.60 -9.13
CA HIS A 443 6.79 31.88 -10.13
C HIS A 443 6.39 32.93 -11.17
N SER A 444 5.16 33.45 -11.12
CA SER A 444 4.62 34.39 -12.13
C SER A 444 5.47 35.63 -12.36
N THR A 445 6.23 36.10 -11.34
CA THR A 445 7.12 37.26 -11.47
C THR A 445 8.42 36.98 -12.20
N GLU A 446 8.80 35.70 -12.32
CA GLU A 446 10.02 35.23 -12.97
C GLU A 446 9.78 34.90 -14.46
N VAL A 447 8.51 34.69 -14.82
CA VAL A 447 8.02 34.30 -16.14
C VAL A 447 7.78 35.50 -17.07
N ASP A 448 8.15 35.36 -18.35
CA ASP A 448 7.76 36.22 -19.46
C ASP A 448 6.63 35.57 -20.26
N ILE A 449 5.41 36.13 -20.13
CA ILE A 449 4.19 35.57 -20.75
C ILE A 449 4.31 35.47 -22.28
N ASN A 450 4.98 36.43 -22.94
CA ASN A 450 5.12 36.39 -24.39
C ASN A 450 5.99 35.21 -24.84
N THR A 451 7.07 34.95 -24.10
CA THR A 451 7.96 33.82 -24.35
C THR A 451 7.26 32.50 -24.05
N THR A 452 6.49 32.40 -22.95
CA THR A 452 5.66 31.22 -22.66
C THR A 452 4.65 30.94 -23.78
N LEU A 453 3.92 31.97 -24.24
CA LEU A 453 2.97 31.80 -25.36
C LEU A 453 3.67 31.46 -26.67
N GLN A 454 4.89 31.94 -26.89
CA GLN A 454 5.70 31.56 -28.04
C GLN A 454 6.05 30.08 -27.99
N ILE A 455 6.54 29.57 -26.84
CA ILE A 455 6.83 28.13 -26.65
C ILE A 455 5.58 27.29 -26.93
N LEU A 456 4.45 27.63 -26.29
CA LEU A 456 3.18 26.94 -26.48
C LEU A 456 2.72 26.97 -27.95
N GLY A 457 2.95 28.08 -28.65
CA GLY A 457 2.58 28.29 -30.04
C GLY A 457 3.53 27.64 -31.06
N SER A 458 4.69 27.12 -30.64
CA SER A 458 5.70 26.53 -31.52
C SER A 458 6.11 25.10 -31.11
N PRO A 459 5.18 24.14 -30.99
CA PRO A 459 5.48 22.78 -30.53
C PRO A 459 6.41 22.00 -31.47
N GLY A 460 6.62 22.47 -32.70
CA GLY A 460 7.56 21.88 -33.66
C GLY A 460 9.01 22.35 -33.52
N GLU A 461 9.26 23.39 -32.73
CA GLU A 461 10.60 23.91 -32.47
C GLU A 461 11.10 23.45 -31.10
N LYS A 462 12.42 23.37 -30.92
CA LYS A 462 12.98 23.08 -29.60
C LYS A 462 12.75 24.29 -28.70
N ALA A 463 12.25 24.08 -27.48
CA ALA A 463 12.11 25.16 -26.51
C ALA A 463 13.42 25.94 -26.31
N SER A 464 14.56 25.23 -26.29
CA SER A 464 15.90 25.82 -26.16
C SER A 464 16.32 26.73 -27.33
N SER A 465 15.66 26.66 -28.50
CA SER A 465 15.91 27.61 -29.60
C SER A 465 15.17 28.94 -29.47
N ILE A 466 14.22 29.04 -28.54
CA ILE A 466 13.43 30.25 -28.32
C ILE A 466 14.16 31.17 -27.33
N PRO A 467 14.50 32.41 -27.70
CA PRO A 467 15.19 33.33 -26.81
C PRO A 467 14.38 33.57 -25.53
N GLY A 468 15.03 33.41 -24.37
CA GLY A 468 14.37 33.61 -23.08
C GLY A 468 13.62 32.39 -22.54
N CYS A 469 13.77 31.20 -23.13
CA CYS A 469 13.11 29.97 -22.70
C CYS A 469 13.28 29.59 -21.22
N ASN A 470 14.30 30.11 -20.53
CA ASN A 470 14.49 29.91 -19.08
C ASN A 470 13.53 30.76 -18.22
N ARG A 471 12.78 31.69 -18.83
CA ARG A 471 11.80 32.56 -18.17
C ARG A 471 10.38 32.19 -18.58
N THR A 472 10.09 30.91 -18.71
CA THR A 472 8.75 30.44 -19.08
C THR A 472 8.15 29.63 -17.96
N ASP A 473 6.84 29.76 -17.79
CA ASP A 473 6.06 28.92 -16.88
C ASP A 473 6.26 27.43 -17.22
N SER A 474 6.78 26.67 -16.25
CA SER A 474 7.08 25.24 -16.40
C SER A 474 5.84 24.35 -16.44
N VAL A 475 4.67 24.85 -16.02
CA VAL A 475 3.40 24.12 -16.11
C VAL A 475 2.87 24.16 -17.54
N ILE A 476 3.08 25.29 -18.24
CA ILE A 476 2.61 25.50 -19.62
C ILE A 476 3.58 24.93 -20.66
N ARG A 477 4.89 24.96 -20.33
CA ARG A 477 5.97 24.44 -21.17
C ARG A 477 6.05 22.93 -21.08
#